data_AF-A0A1A0VUZ1-F1
#
_entry.id   AF-A0A1A0VUZ1-F1
#
_cell.length_a   1.000
_cell.length_b   1.000
_cell.length_c   1.000
_cell.angle_alpha   90.00
_cell.angle_beta   90.00
_cell.angle_gamma   90.00
#
_symmetry.space_group_name_H-M   'P 1'
#
loop_
_entity.id
_entity.type
_entity.pdbx_description
1 polymer ?
#
loop_
_entity_poly.entity_id
_entity_poly.type
_entity_poly.pdbx_seq_one_letter_code
_entity_poly.pdbx_strand_id
1 'polypeptide(L)'
;MKNVRKTLILAAVTGTLVTIPSATAHADPEAVGFDPNAPAAGPAPDAPPPPAPDAPPPPAPDAPPPPAPDAPPPPAPDAPPPPAPDAPPPPAPAAPPPGPDVPPPPAHRAYSVNWDAIAQCESGGNWGISTGNGFAGGLQFTPSTWRANGGSGSPSGASRDEQIRVAENVLHSQGIGAWPVCGRRG
;
A
#
# COMPACT_ATOMS: atom_id res chain seq x y z
N MET A 1 -40.75 -1.58 -7.16
CA MET A 1 -40.50 -2.37 -8.38
C MET A 1 -39.33 -3.30 -8.08
N LYS A 2 -39.58 -4.62 -8.18
CA LYS A 2 -38.54 -5.65 -8.15
C LYS A 2 -37.71 -5.53 -9.42
N ASN A 3 -36.41 -5.86 -9.36
CA ASN A 3 -35.58 -6.51 -10.41
C ASN A 3 -34.09 -6.42 -10.00
N VAL A 4 -33.19 -7.39 -10.10
CA VAL A 4 -33.17 -8.87 -10.25
C VAL A 4 -31.76 -9.30 -9.77
N ARG A 5 -31.68 -10.47 -9.15
CA ARG A 5 -30.45 -11.15 -8.69
C ARG A 5 -29.55 -11.60 -9.87
N LYS A 6 -28.32 -11.99 -9.53
CA LYS A 6 -27.60 -13.17 -10.07
C LYS A 6 -26.64 -12.88 -11.23
N THR A 7 -25.33 -12.98 -10.97
CA THR A 7 -24.41 -13.78 -11.81
C THR A 7 -23.22 -14.20 -10.94
N LEU A 8 -23.26 -15.47 -10.53
CA LEU A 8 -22.12 -16.26 -10.06
C LEU A 8 -21.42 -16.76 -11.32
N ILE A 9 -20.11 -16.54 -11.49
CA ILE A 9 -19.33 -17.24 -12.51
C ILE A 9 -18.31 -18.13 -11.80
N LEU A 10 -18.66 -19.41 -11.76
CA LEU A 10 -17.78 -20.56 -11.57
C LEU A 10 -17.28 -21.00 -12.95
N ALA A 11 -15.97 -21.12 -13.16
CA ALA A 11 -15.30 -22.00 -14.13
C ALA A 11 -13.80 -21.69 -14.10
N ALA A 12 -12.84 -22.60 -14.29
CA ALA A 12 -12.79 -24.05 -14.29
C ALA A 12 -11.29 -24.39 -14.20
N VAL A 13 -10.96 -25.48 -13.51
CA VAL A 13 -9.62 -26.06 -13.48
C VAL A 13 -9.31 -26.69 -14.85
N THR A 14 -8.19 -26.31 -15.45
CA THR A 14 -7.50 -27.14 -16.45
C THR A 14 -6.01 -27.14 -16.12
N GLY A 15 -5.59 -28.22 -15.47
CA GLY A 15 -4.19 -28.51 -15.19
C GLY A 15 -3.44 -28.88 -16.48
N THR A 16 -2.19 -28.45 -16.57
CA THR A 16 -1.27 -28.87 -17.63
C THR A 16 -0.32 -29.90 -17.04
N LEU A 17 -0.47 -31.16 -17.45
CA LEU A 17 0.54 -32.20 -17.21
C LEU A 17 1.78 -31.88 -18.05
N VAL A 18 2.93 -31.72 -17.42
CA VAL A 18 4.23 -31.74 -18.11
C VAL A 18 4.68 -33.19 -18.23
N THR A 19 4.74 -33.69 -19.46
CA THR A 19 5.32 -34.99 -19.80
C THR A 19 6.85 -34.87 -19.83
N ILE A 20 7.53 -35.66 -19.01
CA ILE A 20 8.99 -35.86 -19.06
C ILE A 20 9.28 -36.99 -20.06
N PRO A 21 10.10 -36.80 -21.11
CA PRO A 21 10.62 -37.92 -21.87
C PRO A 21 11.82 -38.54 -21.13
N SER A 22 11.63 -39.77 -20.65
CA SER A 22 12.74 -40.68 -20.33
C SER A 22 13.30 -41.24 -21.63
N ALA A 23 14.50 -40.82 -22.02
CA ALA A 23 15.23 -41.41 -23.13
C ALA A 23 16.23 -42.43 -22.59
N THR A 24 15.87 -43.71 -22.71
CA THR A 24 16.79 -44.84 -22.55
C THR A 24 17.42 -45.10 -23.92
N ALA A 25 18.70 -44.78 -24.10
CA ALA A 25 19.43 -45.12 -25.32
C ALA A 25 19.92 -46.58 -25.23
N HIS A 26 19.37 -47.44 -26.10
CA HIS A 26 19.94 -48.74 -26.42
C HIS A 26 20.80 -48.59 -27.69
N ALA A 27 22.06 -49.03 -27.62
CA ALA A 27 22.95 -49.10 -28.77
C ALA A 27 22.72 -50.42 -29.52
N ASP A 28 22.38 -50.33 -30.80
CA ASP A 28 22.33 -51.43 -31.77
C ASP A 28 23.67 -51.42 -32.55
N PRO A 29 24.48 -52.50 -32.52
CA PRO A 29 25.63 -52.65 -33.40
C PRO A 29 25.19 -53.24 -34.75
N GLU A 30 26.08 -53.20 -35.75
CA GLU A 30 26.07 -54.00 -36.99
C GLU A 30 25.66 -53.26 -38.29
N ALA A 31 26.57 -52.46 -38.87
CA ALA A 31 26.72 -52.32 -40.34
C ALA A 31 28.01 -51.58 -40.71
N VAL A 32 29.14 -52.29 -40.78
CA VAL A 32 30.37 -51.81 -41.43
C VAL A 32 30.51 -52.49 -42.80
N GLY A 33 30.07 -51.81 -43.86
CA GLY A 33 30.43 -52.13 -45.24
C GLY A 33 31.57 -51.20 -45.68
N PHE A 34 32.77 -51.76 -45.89
CA PHE A 34 33.95 -51.02 -46.34
C PHE A 34 34.04 -51.13 -47.87
N ASP A 35 33.73 -50.05 -48.58
CA ASP A 35 33.85 -49.98 -50.05
C ASP A 35 35.30 -49.61 -50.45
N PRO A 36 36.00 -50.45 -51.24
CA PRO A 36 37.41 -50.24 -51.57
C PRO A 36 37.67 -49.23 -52.71
N ASN A 37 36.64 -48.59 -53.28
CA ASN A 37 36.80 -47.60 -54.36
C ASN A 37 36.36 -46.17 -53.97
N ALA A 38 36.07 -45.90 -52.70
CA ALA A 38 35.81 -44.54 -52.24
C ALA A 38 37.09 -43.68 -52.31
N PRO A 39 37.07 -42.49 -52.94
CA PRO A 39 38.23 -41.60 -52.95
C PRO A 39 38.55 -41.16 -51.52
N ALA A 40 39.84 -41.19 -51.17
CA ALA A 40 40.32 -40.76 -49.87
C ALA A 40 39.86 -39.31 -49.60
N ALA A 41 38.94 -39.15 -48.65
CA ALA A 41 38.60 -37.83 -48.13
C ALA A 41 39.89 -37.22 -47.55
N GLY A 42 40.30 -36.07 -48.10
CA GLY A 42 41.45 -35.32 -47.59
C GLY A 42 41.26 -34.97 -46.10
N PRO A 43 42.33 -34.58 -45.39
CA PRO A 43 42.25 -34.26 -43.97
C PRO A 43 41.16 -33.19 -43.77
N ALA A 44 40.18 -33.50 -42.92
CA ALA A 44 39.18 -32.53 -42.52
C ALA A 44 39.91 -31.31 -41.93
N PRO A 45 39.45 -30.08 -42.18
CA PRO A 45 40.00 -28.92 -41.48
C PRO A 45 39.84 -29.13 -39.98
N ASP A 46 40.87 -28.76 -39.21
CA ASP A 46 40.86 -28.77 -37.74
C ASP A 46 39.53 -28.17 -37.26
N ALA A 47 38.66 -29.04 -36.75
CA ALA A 47 37.41 -28.61 -36.15
C ALA A 47 37.77 -27.73 -34.95
N PRO A 48 37.15 -26.55 -34.78
CA PRO A 48 37.41 -25.73 -33.61
C PRO A 48 37.13 -26.59 -32.35
N PRO A 49 37.97 -26.47 -31.31
CA PRO A 49 37.74 -27.21 -30.08
C PRO A 49 36.32 -26.93 -29.58
N PRO A 50 35.64 -27.92 -28.96
CA PRO A 50 34.30 -27.71 -28.44
C PRO A 50 34.32 -26.53 -27.45
N PRO A 51 33.23 -25.76 -27.35
CA PRO A 51 33.15 -24.69 -26.36
C PRO A 51 33.44 -25.29 -24.99
N ALA A 52 34.30 -24.62 -24.22
CA ALA A 52 34.55 -25.03 -22.84
C ALA A 52 33.21 -25.09 -22.09
N PRO A 53 33.02 -26.06 -21.19
CA PRO A 53 31.81 -26.11 -20.37
C PRO A 53 31.65 -24.77 -19.65
N ASP A 54 30.41 -24.25 -19.62
CA ASP A 54 30.09 -23.01 -18.90
C ASP A 54 30.70 -23.06 -17.51
N ALA A 55 31.53 -22.08 -17.19
CA ALA A 55 32.10 -21.95 -15.86
C ALA A 55 30.94 -21.95 -14.85
N PRO A 56 31.05 -22.68 -13.72
CA PRO A 56 30.01 -22.64 -12.71
C PRO A 56 29.78 -21.18 -12.30
N PRO A 57 28.52 -20.76 -12.09
CA PRO A 57 28.24 -19.40 -11.67
C PRO A 57 29.04 -19.08 -10.41
N PRO A 58 29.50 -17.81 -10.25
CA PRO A 58 30.20 -17.43 -9.04
C PRO A 58 29.32 -17.74 -7.81
N PRO A 59 29.92 -18.06 -6.65
CA PRO A 59 29.15 -18.26 -5.43
C PRO A 59 28.29 -17.02 -5.20
N ALA A 60 27.02 -17.25 -4.85
CA ALA A 60 26.11 -16.16 -4.51
C ALA A 60 26.75 -15.30 -3.39
N PRO A 61 26.62 -13.97 -3.43
CA PRO A 61 27.09 -13.13 -2.33
C PRO A 61 26.44 -13.62 -1.03
N ASP A 62 27.20 -13.61 0.06
CA ASP A 62 26.70 -13.95 1.39
C ASP A 62 25.38 -13.20 1.63
N ALA A 63 24.34 -13.96 1.97
CA ALA A 63 23.04 -13.37 2.27
C ALA A 63 23.24 -12.33 3.39
N PRO A 64 22.66 -11.12 3.28
CA PRO A 64 22.75 -10.15 4.34
C PRO A 64 22.23 -10.79 5.65
N PRO A 65 22.87 -10.49 6.79
CA PRO A 65 22.40 -11.02 8.06
C PRO A 65 20.92 -10.67 8.24
N PRO A 66 20.12 -11.54 8.89
CA PRO A 66 18.72 -11.22 9.15
C PRO A 66 18.64 -9.89 9.91
N PRO A 67 17.58 -9.08 9.67
CA PRO A 67 17.39 -7.87 10.44
C PRO A 67 17.43 -8.20 11.93
N ALA A 68 18.15 -7.39 12.71
CA ALA A 68 18.16 -7.53 14.15
C ALA A 68 16.70 -7.52 14.65
N PRO A 69 16.35 -8.32 15.68
CA PRO A 69 15.03 -8.23 16.28
C PRO A 69 14.77 -6.78 16.68
N ASP A 70 13.58 -6.27 16.35
CA ASP A 70 13.17 -4.92 16.73
C ASP A 70 13.44 -4.73 18.22
N ALA A 71 14.25 -3.72 18.54
CA ALA A 71 14.45 -3.33 19.91
C ALA A 71 13.07 -3.08 20.54
N PRO A 72 12.82 -3.55 21.78
CA PRO A 72 11.55 -3.28 22.42
C PRO A 72 11.32 -1.77 22.42
N PRO A 73 10.08 -1.30 22.14
CA PRO A 73 9.79 0.11 22.15
C PRO A 73 10.20 0.70 23.51
N PRO A 74 10.71 1.95 23.54
CA PRO A 74 11.00 2.60 24.81
C PRO A 74 9.74 2.56 25.69
N PRO A 75 9.89 2.49 27.04
CA PRO A 75 8.75 2.55 27.92
C PRO A 75 7.91 3.78 27.55
N ALA A 76 6.60 3.57 27.40
CA ALA A 76 5.69 4.66 27.13
C ALA A 76 5.90 5.75 28.19
N PRO A 77 5.94 7.04 27.82
CA PRO A 77 5.86 8.10 28.82
C PRO A 77 4.63 7.85 29.69
N ASP A 78 4.73 8.16 30.99
CA ASP A 78 3.59 8.10 31.91
C ASP A 78 2.36 8.69 31.23
N ALA A 79 1.31 7.88 31.13
CA ALA A 79 0.09 8.29 30.46
C ALA A 79 -0.37 9.62 31.09
N PRO A 80 -0.68 10.65 30.28
CA PRO A 80 -1.25 11.86 30.83
C PRO A 80 -2.48 11.48 31.64
N PRO A 81 -2.74 12.17 32.78
CA PRO A 81 -3.91 11.89 33.58
C PRO A 81 -5.16 11.92 32.68
N PRO A 82 -6.17 11.07 32.97
CA PRO A 82 -7.40 11.08 32.18
C PRO A 82 -7.94 12.50 32.09
N PRO A 83 -8.52 12.91 30.95
CA PRO A 83 -9.20 14.19 30.88
C PRO A 83 -10.19 14.26 32.04
N ALA A 84 -10.16 15.36 32.79
CA ALA A 84 -11.17 15.62 33.81
C ALA A 84 -12.56 15.42 33.17
N PRO A 85 -13.54 14.85 33.89
CA PRO A 85 -14.92 14.80 33.38
C PRO A 85 -15.29 16.21 32.93
N ASP A 86 -15.86 16.33 31.72
CA ASP A 86 -16.27 17.59 31.11
C ASP A 86 -16.90 18.50 32.15
N ALA A 87 -16.10 19.45 32.66
CA ALA A 87 -16.63 20.51 33.46
C ALA A 87 -17.62 21.25 32.55
N PRO A 88 -18.85 21.53 33.02
CA PRO A 88 -19.75 22.36 32.23
C PRO A 88 -18.99 23.63 31.83
N PRO A 89 -19.15 24.10 30.57
CA PRO A 89 -18.45 25.29 30.11
C PRO A 89 -18.68 26.40 31.13
N PRO A 90 -17.64 27.19 31.47
CA PRO A 90 -17.82 28.29 32.41
C PRO A 90 -18.97 29.17 31.91
N PRO A 91 -19.80 29.72 32.81
CA PRO A 91 -20.86 30.63 32.40
C PRO A 91 -20.23 31.71 31.51
N ALA A 92 -20.79 31.90 30.32
CA ALA A 92 -20.30 32.90 29.39
C ALA A 92 -20.15 34.24 30.12
N PRO A 93 -19.06 34.99 29.92
CA PRO A 93 -18.96 36.32 30.49
C PRO A 93 -20.18 37.14 30.07
N ALA A 94 -20.74 37.91 31.00
CA ALA A 94 -21.83 38.81 30.71
C ALA A 94 -21.48 39.63 29.46
N ALA A 95 -22.38 39.64 28.48
CA ALA A 95 -22.15 40.31 27.21
C ALA A 95 -21.72 41.78 27.46
N PRO A 96 -20.70 42.28 26.75
CA PRO A 96 -20.36 43.70 26.82
C PRO A 96 -21.57 44.54 26.35
N PRO A 97 -21.71 45.79 26.82
CA PRO A 97 -22.78 46.67 26.35
C PRO A 97 -22.71 46.82 24.82
N PRO A 98 -23.86 46.99 24.13
CA PRO A 98 -23.88 47.09 22.69
C PRO A 98 -23.02 48.28 22.24
N GLY A 99 -21.92 47.98 21.53
CA GLY A 99 -21.16 48.96 20.77
C GLY A 99 -21.93 49.44 19.54
N PRO A 100 -21.45 50.47 18.82
CA PRO A 100 -22.07 50.92 17.58
C PRO A 100 -22.23 49.75 16.61
N ASP A 101 -23.36 49.72 15.89
CA ASP A 101 -23.78 48.70 14.91
C ASP A 101 -22.72 48.45 13.81
N VAL A 102 -21.66 47.74 14.17
CA VAL A 102 -20.75 47.13 13.21
C VAL A 102 -21.47 45.87 12.73
N PRO A 103 -21.78 45.74 11.43
CA PRO A 103 -22.35 44.50 10.92
C PRO A 103 -21.39 43.37 11.29
N PRO A 104 -21.89 42.25 11.84
CA PRO A 104 -21.03 41.13 12.18
C PRO A 104 -20.22 40.75 10.92
N PRO A 105 -18.93 40.37 11.06
CA PRO A 105 -18.21 39.80 9.94
C PRO A 105 -19.08 38.68 9.34
N PRO A 106 -19.05 38.47 8.01
CA PRO A 106 -19.85 37.41 7.40
C PRO A 106 -19.57 36.13 8.16
N ALA A 107 -20.60 35.58 8.80
CA ALA A 107 -20.48 34.29 9.46
C ALA A 107 -20.12 33.30 8.35
N HIS A 108 -18.85 32.86 8.33
CA HIS A 108 -18.49 31.65 7.62
C HIS A 108 -19.48 30.61 8.14
N ARG A 109 -20.33 30.07 7.27
CA ARG A 109 -21.15 28.93 7.66
C ARG A 109 -20.15 27.87 8.09
N ALA A 110 -20.00 27.68 9.39
CA ALA A 110 -19.48 26.44 9.93
C ALA A 110 -20.52 25.39 9.55
N TYR A 111 -20.46 24.93 8.30
CA TYR A 111 -20.83 23.57 8.01
C TYR A 111 -19.83 22.77 8.83
N SER A 112 -20.16 22.49 10.09
CA SER A 112 -19.32 21.67 10.95
C SER A 112 -19.29 20.31 10.29
N VAL A 113 -18.22 20.02 9.56
CA VAL A 113 -18.05 18.75 8.89
C VAL A 113 -17.97 17.69 9.98
N ASN A 114 -18.82 16.68 9.89
CA ASN A 114 -18.75 15.54 10.80
C ASN A 114 -17.62 14.61 10.34
N TRP A 115 -16.41 14.91 10.81
CA TRP A 115 -15.21 14.15 10.49
C TRP A 115 -15.26 12.70 10.95
N ASP A 116 -15.99 12.37 12.02
CA ASP A 116 -16.17 10.96 12.42
C ASP A 116 -17.02 10.21 11.41
N ALA A 117 -18.05 10.82 10.83
CA ALA A 117 -18.86 10.18 9.79
C ALA A 117 -18.04 9.94 8.52
N ILE A 118 -17.14 10.85 8.19
CA ILE A 118 -16.17 10.67 7.09
C ILE A 118 -15.18 9.56 7.45
N ALA A 119 -14.57 9.58 8.64
CA ALA A 119 -13.63 8.55 9.06
C ALA A 119 -14.29 7.15 9.14
N GLN A 120 -15.55 7.08 9.54
CA GLN A 120 -16.33 5.84 9.53
C GLN A 120 -16.52 5.30 8.11
N CYS A 121 -16.64 6.18 7.12
CA CYS A 121 -16.71 5.81 5.72
C CYS A 121 -15.36 5.41 5.13
N GLU A 122 -14.31 6.15 5.47
CA GLU A 122 -12.97 6.03 4.89
C GLU A 122 -12.17 4.85 5.48
N SER A 123 -12.16 4.70 6.80
CA SER A 123 -11.36 3.70 7.50
C SER A 123 -12.16 2.76 8.41
N GLY A 124 -13.50 2.89 8.41
CA GLY A 124 -14.33 2.23 9.41
C GLY A 124 -14.19 2.83 10.81
N GLY A 125 -13.67 4.06 10.93
CA GLY A 125 -13.48 4.76 12.19
C GLY A 125 -12.14 4.46 12.87
N ASN A 126 -11.24 3.73 12.21
CA ASN A 126 -9.91 3.45 12.73
C ASN A 126 -8.94 4.58 12.40
N TRP A 127 -8.64 5.42 13.39
CA TRP A 127 -7.73 6.57 13.25
C TRP A 127 -6.24 6.20 13.16
N GLY A 128 -5.86 4.99 13.56
CA GLY A 128 -4.49 4.49 13.53
C GLY A 128 -4.18 3.59 12.33
N ILE A 129 -5.08 3.50 11.35
CA ILE A 129 -4.92 2.54 10.25
C ILE A 129 -3.75 2.92 9.32
N SER A 130 -2.95 1.91 8.95
CA SER A 130 -1.90 2.02 7.94
C SER A 130 -1.71 0.65 7.28
N THR A 131 -2.50 0.38 6.24
CA THR A 131 -2.52 -0.94 5.55
C THR A 131 -1.45 -1.10 4.48
N GLY A 132 -0.67 -0.04 4.20
CA GLY A 132 0.30 -0.02 3.10
C GLY A 132 -0.32 0.28 1.73
N ASN A 133 -1.58 0.73 1.66
CA ASN A 133 -2.25 1.13 0.41
C ASN A 133 -1.92 2.56 -0.06
N GLY A 134 -0.95 3.23 0.57
CA GLY A 134 -0.56 4.62 0.27
C GLY A 134 -1.38 5.69 1.01
N PHE A 135 -2.39 5.29 1.79
CA PHE A 135 -3.18 6.17 2.64
C PHE A 135 -3.02 5.74 4.11
N ALA A 136 -3.17 6.70 5.02
CA ALA A 136 -3.03 6.46 6.44
C ALA A 136 -4.03 7.30 7.25
N GLY A 137 -4.35 6.80 8.44
CA GLY A 137 -5.20 7.49 9.40
C GLY A 137 -6.70 7.37 9.13
N GLY A 138 -7.51 7.96 10.00
CA GLY A 138 -8.97 7.85 9.98
C GLY A 138 -9.59 8.45 8.72
N LEU A 139 -8.99 9.51 8.21
CA LEU A 139 -9.47 10.26 7.04
C LEU A 139 -8.73 9.87 5.75
N GLN A 140 -7.93 8.80 5.79
CA GLN A 140 -7.20 8.25 4.64
C GLN A 140 -6.37 9.33 3.91
N PHE A 141 -5.44 9.96 4.62
CA PHE A 141 -4.53 10.94 4.01
C PHE A 141 -3.41 10.27 3.23
N THR A 142 -3.01 10.87 2.11
CA THR A 142 -1.71 10.60 1.50
C THR A 142 -0.59 11.35 2.25
N PRO A 143 0.66 10.84 2.29
CA PRO A 143 1.77 11.53 2.95
C PRO A 143 2.06 12.93 2.39
N SER A 144 1.83 13.14 1.09
CA SER A 144 2.01 14.43 0.43
C SER A 144 0.95 15.43 0.88
N THR A 145 -0.33 15.05 0.89
CA THR A 145 -1.43 15.91 1.34
C THR A 145 -1.30 16.24 2.82
N TRP A 146 -0.97 15.25 3.65
CA TRP A 146 -0.72 15.42 5.07
C TRP A 146 0.29 16.54 5.35
N ARG A 147 1.48 16.43 4.74
CA ARG A 147 2.56 17.40 4.91
C ARG A 147 2.22 18.77 4.32
N ALA A 148 1.56 18.80 3.16
CA ALA A 148 1.16 20.05 2.51
C ALA A 148 0.15 20.86 3.35
N ASN A 149 -0.61 20.20 4.23
CA ASN A 149 -1.63 20.83 5.07
C ASN A 149 -1.19 20.95 6.54
N GLY A 150 0.13 20.88 6.78
CA GLY A 150 0.75 21.15 8.08
C GLY A 150 0.80 19.96 9.03
N GLY A 151 0.56 18.75 8.55
CA GLY A 151 0.78 17.53 9.31
C GLY A 151 2.27 17.15 9.37
N SER A 152 2.70 16.59 10.50
CA SER A 152 4.06 16.05 10.71
C SER A 152 4.02 14.55 10.92
N GLY A 153 5.10 13.83 10.59
CA GLY A 153 5.15 12.37 10.71
C GLY A 153 4.15 11.65 9.79
N SER A 154 3.61 10.52 10.28
CA SER A 154 2.55 9.75 9.59
C SER A 154 1.16 10.13 10.12
N PRO A 155 0.12 10.25 9.27
CA PRO A 155 -1.26 10.44 9.72
C PRO A 155 -1.72 9.37 10.71
N SER A 156 -1.35 8.09 10.50
CA SER A 156 -1.72 6.99 11.39
C SER A 156 -1.07 7.05 12.77
N GLY A 157 0.03 7.80 12.91
CA GLY A 157 0.70 8.04 14.19
C GLY A 157 0.24 9.33 14.87
N ALA A 158 -0.59 10.14 14.20
CA ALA A 158 -1.15 11.36 14.75
C ALA A 158 -2.45 11.09 15.50
N SER A 159 -2.73 11.89 16.53
CA SER A 159 -4.02 11.83 17.23
C SER A 159 -5.18 12.13 16.28
N ARG A 160 -6.38 11.67 16.64
CA ARG A 160 -7.61 12.00 15.92
C ARG A 160 -7.76 13.52 15.73
N ASP A 161 -7.54 14.30 16.77
CA ASP A 161 -7.73 15.75 16.71
C ASP A 161 -6.69 16.44 15.81
N GLU A 162 -5.45 15.92 15.78
CA GLU A 162 -4.43 16.39 14.85
C GLU A 162 -4.80 16.06 13.40
N GLN A 163 -5.35 14.87 13.16
CA GLN A 163 -5.86 14.51 11.85
C GLN A 163 -7.02 15.40 11.39
N ILE A 164 -7.93 15.73 12.31
CA ILE A 164 -9.04 16.66 12.04
C ILE A 164 -8.50 18.07 11.76
N ARG A 165 -7.54 18.57 12.54
CA ARG A 165 -6.90 19.87 12.30
C ARG A 165 -6.32 19.97 10.89
N VAL A 166 -5.63 18.93 10.42
CA VAL A 166 -5.10 18.89 9.05
C VAL A 166 -6.23 18.77 8.03
N ALA A 167 -7.32 18.06 8.35
CA ALA A 167 -8.50 17.96 7.50
C ALA A 167 -9.20 19.30 7.29
N GLU A 168 -9.28 20.13 8.33
CA GLU A 168 -9.82 21.50 8.23
C GLU A 168 -8.98 22.37 7.28
N ASN A 169 -7.66 22.21 7.27
CA ASN A 169 -6.79 22.89 6.31
C ASN A 169 -7.03 22.41 4.86
N VAL A 170 -7.27 21.10 4.68
CA VAL A 170 -7.66 20.54 3.38
C VAL A 170 -9.03 21.07 2.96
N LEU A 171 -10.00 21.11 3.88
CA LEU A 171 -11.33 21.65 3.63
C LEU A 171 -11.26 23.11 3.19
N HIS A 172 -10.42 23.91 3.84
CA HIS A 172 -10.21 25.30 3.48
C HIS A 172 -9.62 25.47 2.07
N SER A 173 -8.67 24.61 1.68
CA SER A 173 -7.96 24.73 0.40
C SER A 173 -8.67 24.08 -0.78
N GLN A 174 -9.32 22.94 -0.56
CA GLN A 174 -9.88 22.07 -1.62
C GLN A 174 -11.39 21.87 -1.49
N GLY A 175 -11.99 22.27 -0.36
CA GLY A 175 -13.38 21.98 -0.04
C GLY A 175 -13.61 20.51 0.31
N ILE A 176 -14.88 20.18 0.57
CA ILE A 176 -15.29 18.81 0.95
C ILE A 176 -15.06 17.78 -0.18
N GLY A 177 -14.82 18.26 -1.40
CA GLY A 177 -14.49 17.44 -2.57
C GLY A 177 -13.19 16.65 -2.46
N ALA A 178 -12.32 16.98 -1.50
CA ALA A 178 -11.16 16.15 -1.15
C ALA A 178 -11.56 14.74 -0.66
N TRP A 179 -12.80 14.58 -0.16
CA TRP A 179 -13.44 13.31 0.17
C TRP A 179 -14.66 13.08 -0.73
N PRO A 180 -14.48 12.73 -2.02
CA PRO A 180 -15.56 12.79 -3.02
C PRO A 180 -16.72 11.82 -2.74
N VAL A 181 -16.45 10.69 -2.09
CA VAL A 181 -17.47 9.65 -1.79
C VAL A 181 -17.99 9.77 -0.36
N CYS A 182 -17.09 10.03 0.58
CA CYS A 182 -17.37 10.03 2.02
C CYS A 182 -17.72 11.42 2.56
N GLY A 183 -17.27 12.50 1.93
CA GLY A 183 -17.50 13.87 2.37
C GLY A 183 -18.97 14.25 2.43
N ARG A 184 -19.83 13.66 1.58
CA ARG A 184 -21.30 13.84 1.65
C ARG A 184 -21.97 13.21 2.87
N ARG A 185 -21.24 12.40 3.65
CA ARG A 185 -21.75 11.73 4.85
C ARG A 185 -21.49 12.54 6.11
N GLY A 186 -20.66 13.58 6.02
CA GLY A 186 -20.33 14.48 7.12
C GLY A 186 -20.74 15.92 6.86
#